data_AF-A0A2K8KG50-F1
#
_entry.id   AF-A0A2K8KG50-F1
#
_cell.length_a   1.000
_cell.length_b   1.000
_cell.length_c   1.000
_cell.angle_alpha   90.00
_cell.angle_beta   90.00
_cell.angle_gamma   90.00
#
_symmetry.space_group_name_H-M   'P 1'
#
loop_
_entity.id
_entity.type
_entity.pdbx_description
1 polymer ?
#
loop_
_entity_poly.entity_id
_entity_poly.type
_entity_poly.pdbx_seq_one_letter_code
_entity_poly.pdbx_strand_id
1 'polypeptide(L)'
;MEMLSHIVVTFALLFPMLGLALAAWLTTIIFYKYKIEYQETYFDNIINFEQFSFLLKKDKFYIFQSIYINFLLIVAIYIGLCFFWPKDHEFYTAFMILNSIGFVLSFGLLLIPLCIYTNMLKPYKFYSKKEAIARFEIYLQENSEKSEYISFKLTERWSAPSANHIFQFQQKRFKKKWTKVRVQESSHRKLAVFRAYSFENARLFKRFKSSGWVVIKGNQESCGFSDLPKIVHDNFFNLDQYVPFEKKETPNLIKEE
;
A
#
# COMPACT_ATOMS: atom_id res chain seq x y z
N MET A 1 33.73 33.27 1.26
CA MET A 1 32.91 32.65 2.33
C MET A 1 31.44 33.07 2.21
N GLU A 2 31.16 34.34 1.93
CA GLU A 2 29.80 34.86 1.70
C GLU A 2 29.06 34.22 0.52
N MET A 3 29.71 34.08 -0.64
CA MET A 3 29.13 33.39 -1.80
C MET A 3 28.63 31.97 -1.49
N LEU A 4 29.40 31.20 -0.71
CA LEU A 4 29.01 29.85 -0.29
C LEU A 4 27.76 29.90 0.60
N SER A 5 27.68 30.88 1.50
CA SER A 5 26.50 31.07 2.36
C SER A 5 25.25 31.42 1.56
N HIS A 6 25.35 32.26 0.53
CA HIS A 6 24.22 32.59 -0.36
C HIS A 6 23.76 31.39 -1.18
N ILE A 7 24.71 30.59 -1.69
CA ILE A 7 24.39 29.34 -2.40
C ILE A 7 23.65 28.38 -1.45
N VAL A 8 24.16 28.16 -0.24
CA VAL A 8 23.54 27.26 0.74
C VAL A 8 22.14 27.72 1.13
N VAL A 9 21.95 29.02 1.41
CA VAL A 9 20.63 29.59 1.73
C VAL A 9 19.67 29.40 0.55
N THR A 10 20.13 29.65 -0.68
CA THR A 10 19.29 29.49 -1.87
C THR A 10 18.87 28.02 -2.06
N PHE A 11 19.80 27.06 -1.95
CA PHE A 11 19.46 25.64 -2.02
C PHE A 11 18.51 25.21 -0.90
N ALA A 12 18.73 25.68 0.34
CA ALA A 12 17.86 25.41 1.47
C ALA A 12 16.43 25.93 1.25
N LEU A 13 16.27 27.04 0.52
CA LEU A 13 14.97 27.63 0.19
C LEU A 13 14.29 26.97 -1.01
N LEU A 14 15.05 26.39 -1.95
CA LEU A 14 14.51 25.67 -3.11
C LEU A 14 14.11 24.23 -2.81
N PHE A 15 14.81 23.58 -1.88
CA PHE A 15 14.59 22.19 -1.50
C PHE A 15 13.14 21.89 -1.06
N PRO A 16 12.45 22.76 -0.30
CA PRO A 16 11.05 22.56 0.05
C PRO A 16 10.11 22.43 -1.15
N MET A 17 10.28 23.24 -2.21
CA MET A 17 9.40 23.16 -3.40
C MET A 17 9.54 21.82 -4.11
N LEU A 18 10.78 21.40 -4.36
CA LEU A 18 11.07 20.10 -4.97
C LEU A 18 10.61 18.95 -4.07
N GLY A 19 10.81 19.08 -2.76
CA GLY A 19 10.38 18.10 -1.76
C GLY A 19 8.87 17.90 -1.74
N LEU A 20 8.07 18.98 -1.83
CA LEU A 20 6.61 18.91 -1.90
C LEU A 20 6.14 18.25 -3.20
N ALA A 21 6.75 18.58 -4.34
CA ALA A 21 6.44 17.94 -5.62
C ALA A 21 6.76 16.43 -5.59
N LEU A 22 7.93 16.07 -5.04
CA LEU A 22 8.34 14.69 -4.85
C LEU A 22 7.39 13.95 -3.89
N ALA A 23 6.93 14.59 -2.82
CA ALA A 23 5.99 14.00 -1.88
C ALA A 23 4.63 13.70 -2.54
N ALA A 24 4.11 14.61 -3.38
CA ALA A 24 2.89 14.39 -4.15
C ALA A 24 3.02 13.23 -5.13
N TRP A 25 4.17 13.17 -5.83
CA TRP A 25 4.51 12.09 -6.75
C TRP A 25 4.59 10.73 -6.04
N LEU A 26 5.38 10.64 -4.96
CA LEU A 26 5.54 9.42 -4.16
C LEU A 26 4.19 8.97 -3.59
N THR A 27 3.39 9.89 -3.06
CA THR A 27 2.06 9.57 -2.50
C THR A 27 1.17 8.94 -3.57
N THR A 28 1.14 9.50 -4.77
CA THR A 28 0.28 9.02 -5.88
C THR A 28 0.77 7.66 -6.40
N ILE A 29 2.08 7.48 -6.59
CA ILE A 29 2.67 6.21 -7.03
C ILE A 29 2.47 5.11 -5.98
N ILE A 30 2.78 5.40 -4.72
CA ILE A 30 2.62 4.45 -3.62
C ILE A 30 1.16 4.04 -3.50
N PHE A 31 0.25 5.01 -3.62
CA PHE A 31 -1.19 4.73 -3.65
C PHE A 31 -1.54 3.76 -4.80
N TYR A 32 -1.15 4.10 -6.03
CA TYR A 32 -1.46 3.30 -7.22
C TYR A 32 -0.90 1.87 -7.08
N LYS A 33 0.40 1.74 -6.80
CA LYS A 33 1.06 0.44 -6.69
C LYS A 33 0.46 -0.43 -5.60
N TYR A 34 0.25 0.13 -4.40
CA TYR A 34 -0.13 -0.69 -3.24
C TYR A 34 -1.64 -0.92 -3.12
N LYS A 35 -2.48 0.03 -3.52
CA LYS A 35 -3.94 -0.12 -3.40
C LYS A 35 -4.61 -0.68 -4.64
N ILE A 36 -3.98 -0.61 -5.82
CA ILE A 36 -4.57 -1.05 -7.08
C ILE A 36 -3.72 -2.16 -7.70
N GLU A 37 -2.54 -1.83 -8.22
CA GLU A 37 -1.73 -2.74 -9.03
C GLU A 37 -1.48 -4.08 -8.32
N TYR A 38 -1.07 -4.04 -7.05
CA TYR A 38 -0.79 -5.28 -6.30
C TYR A 38 -2.07 -6.02 -5.93
N GLN A 39 -3.18 -5.33 -5.66
CA GLN A 39 -4.44 -6.02 -5.39
C GLN A 39 -4.89 -6.80 -6.61
N GLU A 40 -4.93 -6.16 -7.78
CA GLU A 40 -5.32 -6.81 -9.03
C GLU A 40 -4.37 -7.95 -9.37
N THR A 41 -3.06 -7.70 -9.35
CA THR A 41 -2.06 -8.72 -9.68
C THR A 41 -2.22 -10.02 -8.88
N TYR A 42 -2.64 -9.94 -7.61
CA TYR A 42 -2.72 -11.12 -6.74
C TYR A 42 -4.14 -11.62 -6.45
N PHE A 43 -5.16 -10.78 -6.62
CA PHE A 43 -6.54 -11.12 -6.26
C PHE A 43 -7.54 -10.99 -7.41
N ASP A 44 -7.15 -10.61 -8.63
CA ASP A 44 -8.11 -10.38 -9.75
C ASP A 44 -8.91 -11.64 -10.11
N ASN A 45 -8.27 -12.80 -10.04
CA ASN A 45 -8.94 -14.10 -10.24
C ASN A 45 -9.76 -14.58 -9.03
N ILE A 46 -9.77 -13.85 -7.93
CA ILE A 46 -10.42 -14.23 -6.66
C ILE A 46 -11.55 -13.25 -6.33
N ILE A 47 -11.33 -11.96 -6.58
CA ILE A 47 -12.23 -10.87 -6.25
C ILE A 47 -12.55 -10.13 -7.54
N ASN A 48 -13.84 -10.07 -7.89
CA ASN A 48 -14.28 -9.25 -9.00
C ASN A 48 -14.16 -7.76 -8.62
N PHE A 49 -13.09 -7.10 -9.04
CA PHE A 49 -12.82 -5.70 -8.72
C PHE A 49 -13.81 -4.70 -9.32
N GLU A 50 -14.51 -5.08 -10.41
CA GLU A 50 -15.58 -4.26 -10.98
C GLU A 50 -16.80 -4.24 -10.06
N GLN A 51 -17.13 -5.40 -9.47
CA GLN A 51 -18.24 -5.57 -8.56
C GLN A 51 -17.89 -5.22 -7.10
N PHE A 52 -16.62 -5.31 -6.72
CA PHE A 52 -16.12 -5.02 -5.39
C PHE A 52 -14.77 -4.31 -5.49
N SER A 53 -14.76 -2.98 -5.62
CA SER A 53 -13.50 -2.25 -5.58
C SER A 53 -13.15 -1.82 -4.17
N PHE A 54 -11.90 -2.07 -3.81
CA PHE A 54 -11.28 -1.62 -2.58
C PHE A 54 -11.07 -0.10 -2.55
N LEU A 55 -11.48 0.65 -3.57
CA LEU A 55 -11.26 2.10 -3.68
C LEU A 55 -12.48 2.89 -3.21
N LEU A 56 -12.29 3.78 -2.24
CA LEU A 56 -13.35 4.66 -1.75
C LEU A 56 -13.23 6.07 -2.32
N LYS A 57 -14.34 6.81 -2.46
CA LYS A 57 -14.32 8.24 -2.85
C LYS A 57 -13.39 9.10 -1.99
N LYS A 58 -13.23 8.77 -0.71
CA LYS A 58 -12.26 9.44 0.18
C LYS A 58 -10.80 9.24 -0.25
N ASP A 59 -10.50 8.08 -0.84
CA ASP A 59 -9.16 7.77 -1.33
C ASP A 59 -8.84 8.61 -2.58
N LYS A 60 -9.82 8.77 -3.49
CA LYS A 60 -9.73 9.69 -4.62
C LYS A 60 -9.49 11.13 -4.16
N PHE A 61 -10.25 11.57 -3.17
CA PHE A 61 -10.14 12.90 -2.61
C PHE A 61 -8.78 13.13 -1.93
N TYR A 62 -8.24 12.14 -1.23
CA TYR A 62 -6.91 12.21 -0.63
C TYR A 62 -5.80 12.44 -1.68
N ILE A 63 -5.86 11.74 -2.83
CA ILE A 63 -4.88 11.94 -3.91
C ILE A 63 -5.04 13.34 -4.52
N PHE A 64 -6.28 13.74 -4.79
CA PHE A 64 -6.58 15.08 -5.28
C PHE A 64 -6.07 16.17 -4.33
N GLN A 65 -6.35 16.04 -3.04
CA GLN A 65 -5.85 16.96 -2.01
C GLN A 65 -4.33 16.97 -1.96
N SER A 66 -3.67 15.80 -2.04
CA SER A 66 -2.21 15.73 -2.06
C SER A 66 -1.62 16.49 -3.24
N ILE A 67 -2.18 16.37 -4.44
CA ILE A 67 -1.71 17.11 -5.62
C ILE A 67 -1.98 18.61 -5.46
N TYR A 68 -3.21 18.99 -5.12
CA TYR A 68 -3.65 20.39 -5.09
C TYR A 68 -3.02 21.19 -3.94
N ILE A 69 -2.94 20.64 -2.74
CA ILE A 69 -2.32 21.31 -1.58
C ILE A 69 -0.83 21.51 -1.82
N ASN A 70 -0.11 20.50 -2.33
CA ASN A 70 1.30 20.66 -2.66
C ASN A 70 1.52 21.70 -3.75
N PHE A 71 0.65 21.76 -4.77
CA PHE A 71 0.68 22.80 -5.79
C PHE A 71 0.52 24.21 -5.18
N LEU A 72 -0.50 24.42 -4.36
CA LEU A 72 -0.71 25.72 -3.71
C LEU A 72 0.48 26.13 -2.82
N LEU A 73 1.05 25.18 -2.08
CA LEU A 73 2.23 25.43 -1.26
C LEU A 73 3.46 25.78 -2.09
N ILE A 74 3.69 25.08 -3.21
CA ILE A 74 4.79 25.40 -4.15
C ILE A 74 4.63 26.81 -4.71
N VAL A 75 3.42 27.18 -5.13
CA VAL A 75 3.13 28.55 -5.62
C VAL A 75 3.35 29.59 -4.51
N ALA A 76 2.86 29.33 -3.30
CA ALA A 76 3.04 30.24 -2.17
C ALA A 76 4.51 30.42 -1.80
N ILE A 77 5.30 29.34 -1.77
CA ILE A 77 6.75 29.40 -1.54
C ILE A 77 7.43 30.19 -2.64
N TYR A 78 7.12 29.92 -3.91
CA TYR A 78 7.70 30.66 -5.03
C TYR A 78 7.44 32.15 -4.93
N ILE A 79 6.19 32.56 -4.70
CA ILE A 79 5.82 33.97 -4.52
C ILE A 79 6.58 34.57 -3.32
N GLY A 80 6.61 33.87 -2.19
CA GLY A 80 7.36 34.31 -1.01
C GLY A 80 8.85 34.54 -1.31
N LEU A 81 9.47 33.62 -2.05
CA LEU A 81 10.87 33.71 -2.46
C LEU A 81 11.13 34.89 -3.40
N CYS A 82 10.21 35.20 -4.31
CA CYS A 82 10.32 36.36 -5.21
C CYS A 82 10.43 37.70 -4.45
N PHE A 83 9.90 37.79 -3.22
CA PHE A 83 9.98 38.98 -2.37
C PHE A 83 11.03 38.90 -1.26
N PHE A 84 11.68 37.74 -1.08
CA PHE A 84 12.59 37.51 0.05
C PHE A 84 13.96 38.14 -0.14
N TRP A 85 14.47 38.22 -1.38
CA TRP A 85 15.82 38.73 -1.66
C TRP A 85 15.82 40.22 -2.03
N PRO A 86 16.71 41.05 -1.46
CA PRO A 86 16.80 42.47 -1.80
C PRO A 86 17.17 42.66 -3.28
N LYS A 87 16.45 43.56 -3.96
CA LYS A 87 16.68 43.86 -5.39
C LYS A 87 18.07 44.43 -5.67
N ASP A 88 18.61 45.19 -4.72
CA ASP A 88 19.90 45.87 -4.85
C ASP A 88 21.09 44.93 -4.58
N HIS A 89 20.84 43.67 -4.21
CA HIS A 89 21.89 42.69 -3.96
C HIS A 89 22.49 42.18 -5.28
N GLU A 90 23.82 42.08 -5.35
CA GLU A 90 24.57 41.63 -6.53
C GLU A 90 24.15 40.26 -7.11
N PHE A 91 23.59 39.37 -6.28
CA PHE A 91 23.14 38.03 -6.69
C PHE A 91 21.63 37.93 -6.98
N TYR A 92 20.88 39.03 -6.91
CA TYR A 92 19.42 39.03 -7.06
C TYR A 92 18.97 38.34 -8.36
N THR A 93 19.57 38.69 -9.49
CA THR A 93 19.23 38.11 -10.80
C THR A 93 19.48 36.60 -10.83
N ALA A 94 20.63 36.15 -10.33
CA ALA A 94 20.96 34.73 -10.28
C ALA A 94 19.99 33.95 -9.37
N PHE A 95 19.64 34.52 -8.22
CA PHE A 95 18.64 33.96 -7.31
C PHE A 95 17.26 33.82 -7.98
N MET A 96 16.79 34.86 -8.67
CA MET A 96 15.49 34.84 -9.37
C MET A 96 15.45 33.82 -10.51
N ILE A 97 16.55 33.68 -11.26
CA ILE A 97 16.68 32.63 -12.29
C ILE A 97 16.59 31.25 -11.65
N LEU A 98 17.36 30.99 -10.59
CA LEU A 98 17.38 29.68 -9.94
C LEU A 98 16.03 29.33 -9.28
N ASN A 99 15.37 30.32 -8.67
CA ASN A 99 14.00 30.19 -8.15
C ASN A 99 13.00 29.82 -9.25
N SER A 100 13.09 30.48 -10.40
CA SER A 100 12.22 30.19 -11.55
C SER A 100 12.47 28.79 -12.11
N ILE A 101 13.74 28.37 -12.22
CA ILE A 101 14.09 26.99 -12.62
C ILE A 101 13.53 25.98 -11.62
N GLY A 102 13.72 26.19 -10.31
CA GLY A 102 13.21 25.31 -9.26
C GLY A 102 11.69 25.18 -9.28
N PHE A 103 10.98 26.29 -9.52
CA PHE A 103 9.53 26.31 -9.69
C PHE A 103 9.09 25.50 -10.93
N VAL A 104 9.72 25.72 -12.09
CA VAL A 104 9.42 24.98 -13.32
C VAL A 104 9.66 23.48 -13.15
N LEU A 105 10.77 23.10 -12.51
CA LEU A 105 11.06 21.68 -12.20
C LEU A 105 10.02 21.08 -11.25
N SER A 106 9.64 21.80 -10.20
CA SER A 106 8.60 21.36 -9.25
C SER A 106 7.25 21.19 -9.95
N PHE A 107 6.89 22.12 -10.84
CA PHE A 107 5.69 22.03 -11.64
C PHE A 107 5.73 20.84 -12.60
N GLY A 108 6.86 20.62 -13.30
CA GLY A 108 7.07 19.45 -14.15
C GLY A 108 6.92 18.13 -13.38
N LEU A 109 7.47 18.05 -12.17
CA LEU A 109 7.31 16.88 -11.29
C LEU A 109 5.85 16.66 -10.86
N LEU A 110 5.07 17.73 -10.66
CA LEU A 110 3.64 17.65 -10.35
C LEU A 110 2.77 17.20 -11.54
N LEU A 111 3.24 17.32 -12.78
CA LEU A 111 2.52 16.78 -13.94
C LEU A 111 2.49 15.25 -13.92
N ILE A 112 3.49 14.58 -13.36
CA ILE A 112 3.54 13.11 -13.28
C ILE A 112 2.38 12.54 -12.45
N PRO A 113 2.16 12.93 -11.18
CA PRO A 113 1.01 12.44 -10.41
C PRO A 113 -0.33 12.82 -11.05
N LEU A 114 -0.41 13.97 -11.74
CA LEU A 114 -1.60 14.33 -12.52
C LEU A 114 -1.84 13.34 -13.67
N CYS A 115 -0.82 13.00 -14.45
CA CYS A 115 -0.89 12.00 -15.51
C CYS A 115 -1.26 10.61 -14.99
N ILE A 116 -0.69 10.17 -13.87
CA ILE A 116 -1.07 8.91 -13.21
C ILE A 116 -2.55 8.96 -12.82
N TYR A 117 -3.00 10.08 -12.26
CA TYR A 117 -4.39 10.23 -11.86
C TYR A 117 -5.34 10.18 -13.07
N THR A 118 -5.05 10.88 -14.16
CA THR A 118 -5.92 10.93 -15.33
C THR A 118 -5.91 9.65 -16.15
N ASN A 119 -4.76 9.01 -16.30
CA ASN A 119 -4.60 7.88 -17.23
C ASN A 119 -4.75 6.53 -16.52
N MET A 120 -4.29 6.43 -15.27
CA MET A 120 -4.27 5.16 -14.54
C MET A 120 -5.38 5.09 -13.48
N LEU A 121 -5.64 6.16 -12.73
CA LEU A 121 -6.63 6.12 -11.63
C LEU A 121 -8.07 6.43 -12.08
N LYS A 122 -8.25 7.33 -13.05
CA LYS A 122 -9.58 7.76 -13.52
C LYS A 122 -10.48 6.62 -14.04
N PRO A 123 -9.98 5.58 -14.72
CA PRO A 123 -10.81 4.46 -15.16
C PRO A 123 -11.45 3.67 -14.01
N TYR A 124 -10.82 3.67 -12.82
CA TYR A 124 -11.34 2.92 -11.69
C TYR A 124 -12.56 3.57 -11.04
N LYS A 125 -13.54 2.74 -10.69
CA LYS A 125 -14.72 3.18 -9.96
C LYS A 125 -14.41 3.35 -8.47
N PHE A 126 -14.58 4.57 -7.97
CA PHE A 126 -14.46 4.88 -6.55
C PHE A 126 -15.82 4.84 -5.86
N TYR A 127 -15.99 3.91 -4.93
CA TYR A 127 -17.26 3.67 -4.26
C TYR A 127 -17.50 4.65 -3.11
N SER A 128 -18.75 5.06 -2.93
CA SER A 128 -19.14 5.73 -1.69
C SER A 128 -19.03 4.77 -0.50
N LYS A 129 -18.91 5.30 0.72
CA LYS A 129 -18.85 4.48 1.93
C LYS A 129 -20.06 3.53 2.05
N LYS A 130 -21.26 4.02 1.70
CA LYS A 130 -22.49 3.23 1.75
C LYS A 130 -22.49 2.12 0.70
N GLU A 131 -22.14 2.44 -0.54
CA GLU A 131 -22.05 1.45 -1.63
C GLU A 131 -21.05 0.33 -1.32
N ALA A 132 -19.87 0.71 -0.80
CA ALA A 132 -18.83 -0.26 -0.46
C ALA A 132 -19.26 -1.20 0.68
N ILE A 133 -20.02 -0.70 1.66
CA ILE A 133 -20.57 -1.53 2.74
C ILE A 133 -21.61 -2.50 2.18
N ALA A 134 -22.57 -2.01 1.40
CA ALA A 134 -23.63 -2.86 0.84
C ALA A 134 -23.06 -4.00 -0.02
N ARG A 135 -22.06 -3.69 -0.88
CA ARG A 135 -21.37 -4.71 -1.69
C ARG A 135 -20.55 -5.68 -0.85
N PHE A 136 -19.92 -5.19 0.23
CA PHE A 136 -19.18 -6.05 1.15
C PHE A 136 -20.06 -7.02 1.92
N GLU A 137 -21.27 -6.61 2.28
CA GLU A 137 -22.22 -7.48 2.99
C GLU A 137 -22.68 -8.64 2.11
N ILE A 138 -23.00 -8.38 0.84
CA ILE A 138 -23.29 -9.42 -0.16
C ILE A 138 -22.08 -10.35 -0.29
N TYR A 139 -20.89 -9.77 -0.45
CA TYR A 139 -19.64 -10.52 -0.58
C TYR A 139 -19.35 -11.40 0.65
N LEU A 140 -19.61 -10.90 1.86
CA LEU A 140 -19.45 -11.65 3.10
C LEU A 140 -20.39 -12.85 3.14
N GLN A 141 -21.68 -12.66 2.82
CA GLN A 141 -22.68 -13.72 2.82
C GLN A 141 -22.31 -14.83 1.83
N GLU A 142 -21.87 -14.46 0.63
CA GLU A 142 -21.50 -15.41 -0.41
C GLU A 142 -20.25 -16.24 -0.07
N ASN A 143 -19.38 -15.78 0.85
CA ASN A 143 -18.10 -16.41 1.13
C ASN A 143 -17.96 -16.94 2.57
N SER A 144 -18.86 -16.60 3.50
CA SER A 144 -18.76 -17.00 4.90
C SER A 144 -18.95 -18.49 5.16
N GLU A 145 -19.55 -19.23 4.22
CA GLU A 145 -19.87 -20.66 4.38
C GLU A 145 -18.92 -21.59 3.60
N LYS A 146 -17.97 -21.04 2.83
CA LYS A 146 -17.34 -21.79 1.74
C LYS A 146 -16.08 -22.58 2.08
N SER A 147 -15.49 -22.45 3.28
CA SER A 147 -14.21 -23.12 3.56
C SER A 147 -13.89 -23.24 5.05
N GLU A 148 -13.03 -24.21 5.39
CA GLU A 148 -12.33 -24.27 6.67
C GLU A 148 -11.01 -23.49 6.62
N TYR A 149 -10.47 -23.06 7.76
CA TYR A 149 -9.16 -22.41 7.81
C TYR A 149 -8.02 -23.38 7.43
N ILE A 150 -7.23 -23.00 6.43
CA ILE A 150 -6.06 -23.76 5.96
C ILE A 150 -4.78 -23.16 6.57
N SER A 151 -4.16 -23.88 7.50
CA SER A 151 -2.81 -23.52 7.97
C SER A 151 -1.80 -23.74 6.84
N PHE A 152 -0.79 -22.85 6.74
CA PHE A 152 0.24 -22.97 5.72
C PHE A 152 1.62 -22.55 6.23
N LYS A 153 2.65 -23.04 5.55
CA LYS A 153 4.05 -22.67 5.73
C LYS A 153 4.70 -22.50 4.37
N LEU A 154 5.52 -21.47 4.23
CA LEU A 154 6.37 -21.26 3.06
C LEU A 154 7.68 -22.01 3.23
N THR A 155 8.10 -22.72 2.21
CA THR A 155 9.42 -23.33 2.12
C THR A 155 10.08 -22.90 0.82
N GLU A 156 11.26 -22.31 0.92
CA GLU A 156 12.14 -22.13 -0.23
C GLU A 156 12.71 -23.51 -0.58
N ARG A 157 13.13 -23.72 -1.83
CA ARG A 157 13.92 -24.92 -2.17
C ARG A 157 15.17 -25.06 -1.27
N TRP A 158 15.66 -23.98 -0.64
CA TRP A 158 16.92 -23.94 0.13
C TRP A 158 16.87 -23.15 1.49
N SER A 159 15.73 -23.12 2.19
CA SER A 159 15.49 -22.61 3.58
C SER A 159 14.72 -21.28 3.72
N ALA A 160 13.82 -21.22 4.73
CA ALA A 160 12.67 -20.30 4.77
C ALA A 160 12.31 -19.57 6.10
N PRO A 161 13.17 -19.40 7.14
CA PRO A 161 12.65 -19.05 8.46
C PRO A 161 11.95 -17.67 8.54
N SER A 162 12.46 -16.67 7.82
CA SER A 162 12.05 -15.27 7.97
C SER A 162 10.68 -14.95 7.35
N ALA A 163 10.35 -15.52 6.19
CA ALA A 163 9.08 -15.26 5.50
C ALA A 163 7.87 -15.77 6.30
N ASN A 164 7.99 -16.98 6.86
CA ASN A 164 6.95 -17.58 7.70
C ASN A 164 6.59 -16.71 8.91
N HIS A 165 7.60 -16.18 9.59
CA HIS A 165 7.39 -15.31 10.74
C HIS A 165 6.56 -14.07 10.35
N ILE A 166 6.83 -13.47 9.18
CA ILE A 166 6.10 -12.29 8.69
C ILE A 166 4.63 -12.63 8.40
N PHE A 167 4.36 -13.73 7.72
CA PHE A 167 2.98 -14.17 7.45
C PHE A 167 2.23 -14.50 8.75
N GLN A 168 2.83 -15.29 9.64
CA GLN A 168 2.23 -15.65 10.93
C GLN A 168 1.95 -14.42 11.79
N PHE A 169 2.86 -13.45 11.83
CA PHE A 169 2.65 -12.20 12.54
C PHE A 169 1.43 -11.44 12.00
N GLN A 170 1.31 -11.31 10.68
CA GLN A 170 0.16 -10.65 10.06
C GLN A 170 -1.14 -11.40 10.32
N GLN A 171 -1.17 -12.73 10.17
CA GLN A 171 -2.36 -13.54 10.47
C GLN A 171 -2.81 -13.37 11.93
N LYS A 172 -1.88 -13.45 12.89
CA LYS A 172 -2.17 -13.19 14.32
C LYS A 172 -2.71 -11.77 14.56
N ARG A 173 -2.11 -10.76 13.92
CA ARG A 173 -2.54 -9.37 14.02
C ARG A 173 -3.96 -9.18 13.50
N PHE A 174 -4.28 -9.78 12.36
CA PHE A 174 -5.60 -9.66 11.74
C PHE A 174 -6.67 -10.50 12.42
N LYS A 175 -6.33 -11.68 12.97
CA LYS A 175 -7.20 -12.43 13.89
C LYS A 175 -7.70 -11.52 15.02
N LYS A 176 -6.77 -10.88 15.75
CA LYS A 176 -7.12 -9.96 16.86
C LYS A 176 -8.03 -8.81 16.42
N LYS A 177 -7.79 -8.23 15.23
CA LYS A 177 -8.65 -7.17 14.69
C LYS A 177 -10.03 -7.70 14.31
N TRP A 178 -10.09 -8.85 13.65
CA TRP A 178 -11.32 -9.50 13.19
C TRP A 178 -12.23 -9.87 14.36
N THR A 179 -11.70 -10.57 15.37
CA THR A 179 -12.47 -10.97 16.57
C THR A 179 -13.09 -9.75 17.26
N LYS A 180 -12.36 -8.62 17.37
CA LYS A 180 -12.88 -7.38 17.94
C LYS A 180 -14.05 -6.78 17.15
N VAL A 181 -13.97 -6.78 15.82
CA VAL A 181 -15.01 -6.17 14.97
C VAL A 181 -16.19 -7.10 14.71
N ARG A 182 -16.00 -8.42 14.83
CA ARG A 182 -17.06 -9.41 14.71
C ARG A 182 -18.09 -9.25 15.83
N VAL A 183 -17.62 -9.11 17.07
CA VAL A 183 -18.47 -8.90 18.27
C VAL A 183 -19.28 -7.60 18.21
N GLN A 184 -18.75 -6.58 17.53
CA GLN A 184 -19.37 -5.25 17.45
C GLN A 184 -20.39 -5.11 16.31
N GLU A 185 -20.56 -6.15 15.48
CA GLU A 185 -21.47 -6.22 14.33
C GLU A 185 -21.40 -5.08 13.30
N SER A 186 -20.40 -4.21 13.37
CA SER A 186 -20.27 -3.07 12.45
C SER A 186 -19.67 -3.49 11.10
N SER A 187 -20.50 -3.58 10.04
CA SER A 187 -20.08 -3.89 8.67
C SER A 187 -19.00 -2.94 8.14
N HIS A 188 -19.08 -1.65 8.50
CA HIS A 188 -18.03 -0.68 8.17
C HIS A 188 -16.66 -1.07 8.75
N ARG A 189 -16.62 -1.50 10.02
CA ARG A 189 -15.37 -1.91 10.67
C ARG A 189 -14.86 -3.23 10.08
N LYS A 190 -15.75 -4.18 9.80
CA LYS A 190 -15.43 -5.44 9.10
C LYS A 190 -14.81 -5.17 7.71
N LEU A 191 -15.42 -4.28 6.92
CA LEU A 191 -14.89 -3.83 5.63
C LEU A 191 -13.51 -3.20 5.77
N ALA A 192 -13.32 -2.33 6.76
CA ALA A 192 -12.02 -1.70 7.00
C ALA A 192 -10.92 -2.73 7.35
N VAL A 193 -11.25 -3.77 8.13
CA VAL A 193 -10.32 -4.86 8.44
C VAL A 193 -10.03 -5.70 7.20
N PHE A 194 -11.05 -6.07 6.41
CA PHE A 194 -10.87 -6.83 5.18
C PHE A 194 -9.99 -6.11 4.16
N ARG A 195 -10.27 -4.82 3.88
CA ARG A 195 -9.43 -4.02 2.97
C ARG A 195 -7.98 -3.97 3.44
N ALA A 196 -7.75 -3.74 4.74
CA ALA A 196 -6.41 -3.74 5.30
C ALA A 196 -5.73 -5.12 5.19
N TYR A 197 -6.48 -6.21 5.39
CA TYR A 197 -5.99 -7.58 5.24
C TYR A 197 -5.53 -7.84 3.82
N SER A 198 -6.35 -7.55 2.82
CA SER A 198 -6.01 -7.76 1.41
C SER A 198 -4.83 -6.88 0.99
N PHE A 199 -4.79 -5.61 1.40
CA PHE A 199 -3.67 -4.68 1.10
C PHE A 199 -2.33 -5.17 1.66
N GLU A 200 -2.29 -5.56 2.93
CA GLU A 200 -1.06 -6.03 3.56
C GLU A 200 -0.57 -7.35 2.94
N ASN A 201 -1.50 -8.28 2.64
CA ASN A 201 -1.13 -9.55 2.03
C ASN A 201 -0.65 -9.41 0.59
N ALA A 202 -1.27 -8.57 -0.25
CA ALA A 202 -0.76 -8.32 -1.60
C ALA A 202 0.67 -7.74 -1.58
N ARG A 203 0.98 -6.88 -0.60
CA ARG A 203 2.34 -6.36 -0.42
C ARG A 203 3.32 -7.47 -0.03
N LEU A 204 2.92 -8.41 0.82
CA LEU A 204 3.73 -9.59 1.12
C LEU A 204 3.93 -10.46 -0.12
N PHE A 205 2.88 -10.69 -0.91
CA PHE A 205 3.01 -11.46 -2.15
C PHE A 205 3.97 -10.82 -3.13
N LYS A 206 3.92 -9.49 -3.29
CA LYS A 206 4.92 -8.76 -4.09
C LYS A 206 6.33 -8.97 -3.59
N ARG A 207 6.54 -8.87 -2.27
CA ARG A 207 7.86 -9.01 -1.66
C ARG A 207 8.46 -10.40 -1.89
N PHE A 208 7.64 -11.44 -1.89
CA PHE A 208 8.10 -12.82 -1.94
C PHE A 208 7.95 -13.52 -3.30
N LYS A 209 7.28 -12.91 -4.29
CA LYS A 209 7.01 -13.52 -5.61
C LYS A 209 8.26 -14.09 -6.31
N SER A 210 9.41 -13.45 -6.16
CA SER A 210 10.63 -13.83 -6.89
C SER A 210 11.44 -14.98 -6.29
N SER A 211 11.13 -15.45 -5.07
CA SER A 211 12.01 -16.42 -4.38
C SER A 211 11.65 -17.89 -4.57
N GLY A 212 10.80 -18.24 -5.54
CA GLY A 212 10.51 -19.64 -5.88
C GLY A 212 9.90 -20.46 -4.73
N TRP A 213 9.11 -19.81 -3.87
CA TRP A 213 8.51 -20.44 -2.70
C TRP A 213 7.53 -21.55 -3.08
N VAL A 214 7.57 -22.62 -2.29
CA VAL A 214 6.54 -23.65 -2.23
C VAL A 214 5.68 -23.40 -0.99
N VAL A 215 4.37 -23.58 -1.12
CA VAL A 215 3.41 -23.45 -0.02
C VAL A 215 3.05 -24.86 0.45
N ILE A 216 3.35 -25.17 1.70
CA ILE A 216 2.95 -26.42 2.35
C ILE A 216 1.70 -26.13 3.19
N LYS A 217 0.60 -26.83 2.91
CA LYS A 217 -0.67 -26.75 3.65
C LYS A 217 -0.65 -27.66 4.87
N GLY A 218 -1.56 -27.43 5.83
CA GLY A 218 -1.68 -28.17 7.09
C GLY A 218 -1.84 -29.70 6.93
N ASN A 219 -2.42 -30.14 5.81
CA ASN A 219 -2.55 -31.53 5.41
C ASN A 219 -1.29 -32.11 4.72
N GLN A 220 -0.17 -31.37 4.73
CA GLN A 220 1.09 -31.70 4.05
C GLN A 220 1.07 -31.69 2.52
N GLU A 221 -0.04 -31.30 1.89
CA GLU A 221 -0.06 -31.03 0.46
C GLU A 221 0.80 -29.80 0.13
N SER A 222 1.53 -29.88 -0.97
CA SER A 222 2.31 -28.75 -1.49
C SER A 222 1.62 -28.13 -2.70
N CYS A 223 1.70 -26.81 -2.81
CA CYS A 223 1.17 -26.04 -3.93
C CYS A 223 2.09 -24.87 -4.26
N GLY A 224 1.85 -24.24 -5.41
CA GLY A 224 2.67 -23.14 -5.88
C GLY A 224 2.40 -21.87 -5.06
N PHE A 225 3.37 -20.94 -5.04
CA PHE A 225 3.14 -19.62 -4.47
C PHE A 225 1.96 -18.87 -5.12
N SER A 226 1.62 -19.22 -6.37
CA SER A 226 0.45 -18.70 -7.09
C SER A 226 -0.89 -19.02 -6.42
N ASP A 227 -0.96 -20.09 -5.62
CA ASP A 227 -2.19 -20.50 -4.92
C ASP A 227 -2.35 -19.79 -3.58
N LEU A 228 -1.27 -19.20 -3.05
CA LEU A 228 -1.24 -18.54 -1.76
C LEU A 228 -2.26 -17.38 -1.63
N PRO A 229 -2.47 -16.51 -2.63
CA PRO A 229 -3.48 -15.47 -2.54
C PRO A 229 -4.89 -16.02 -2.29
N LYS A 230 -5.24 -17.15 -2.93
CA LYS A 230 -6.54 -17.80 -2.70
C LYS A 230 -6.64 -18.37 -1.30
N ILE A 231 -5.62 -19.10 -0.84
CA ILE A 231 -5.57 -19.64 0.53
C ILE A 231 -5.73 -18.51 1.56
N VAL A 232 -4.99 -17.42 1.41
CA VAL A 232 -5.04 -16.27 2.32
C VAL A 232 -6.40 -15.57 2.25
N HIS A 233 -6.96 -15.40 1.06
CA HIS A 233 -8.30 -14.84 0.89
C HIS A 233 -9.35 -15.67 1.63
N ASP A 234 -9.39 -16.97 1.40
CA ASP A 234 -10.39 -17.88 1.97
C ASP A 234 -10.23 -17.99 3.49
N ASN A 235 -8.98 -17.96 3.97
CA ASN A 235 -8.67 -17.93 5.39
C ASN A 235 -9.19 -16.67 6.11
N PHE A 236 -9.42 -15.55 5.41
CA PHE A 236 -9.95 -14.34 6.02
C PHE A 236 -11.29 -14.60 6.75
N PHE A 237 -12.18 -15.35 6.10
CA PHE A 237 -13.52 -15.64 6.62
C PHE A 237 -13.48 -16.60 7.82
N ASN A 238 -12.38 -17.33 7.97
CA ASN A 238 -12.17 -18.31 9.03
C ASN A 238 -11.02 -17.94 9.98
N LEU A 239 -10.64 -16.66 10.06
CA LEU A 239 -9.51 -16.20 10.88
C LEU A 239 -9.62 -16.57 12.37
N ASP A 240 -10.83 -16.74 12.89
CA ASP A 240 -11.03 -17.15 14.29
C ASP A 240 -10.50 -18.57 14.54
N GLN A 241 -10.54 -19.43 13.53
CA GLN A 241 -9.96 -20.78 13.53
C GLN A 241 -8.46 -20.80 13.26
N TYR A 242 -7.78 -19.64 13.16
CA TYR A 242 -6.34 -19.59 12.93
C TYR A 242 -5.58 -20.45 13.96
N VAL A 243 -4.88 -21.46 13.43
CA VAL A 243 -3.89 -22.28 14.13
C VAL A 243 -2.54 -22.09 13.41
N PRO A 244 -1.47 -21.69 14.11
CA PRO A 244 -0.15 -21.61 13.50
C PRO A 244 0.28 -22.99 12.99
N PHE A 245 0.99 -23.00 11.87
CA PHE A 245 1.65 -24.21 11.38
C PHE A 245 2.80 -24.55 12.33
N GLU A 246 2.51 -25.21 13.44
CA GLU A 246 3.52 -25.66 14.40
C GLU A 246 4.33 -26.80 13.81
N LYS A 247 5.61 -26.89 14.19
CA LYS A 247 6.43 -28.08 13.95
C LYS A 247 5.66 -29.22 14.60
N LYS A 248 5.02 -30.10 13.82
CA LYS A 248 4.89 -31.48 14.28
C LYS A 248 6.31 -31.87 14.65
N GLU A 249 6.53 -32.11 15.93
CA GLU A 249 7.74 -32.74 16.42
C GLU A 249 8.04 -33.88 15.46
N THR A 250 9.24 -33.84 14.86
CA THR A 250 9.84 -35.06 14.34
C THR A 250 9.58 -36.13 15.39
N PRO A 251 8.85 -37.22 15.09
CA PRO A 251 8.79 -38.33 16.02
C PRO A 251 10.23 -38.63 16.37
N ASN A 252 10.54 -38.67 17.67
CA ASN A 252 11.82 -39.17 18.13
C ASN A 252 12.08 -40.45 17.33
N LEU A 253 13.07 -40.40 16.43
CA LEU A 253 13.68 -41.61 15.92
C LEU A 253 14.17 -42.31 17.17
N ILE A 254 13.42 -43.35 17.54
CA ILE A 254 13.82 -44.34 18.50
C ILE A 254 15.25 -44.70 18.08
N LYS A 255 16.22 -44.34 18.92
CA LYS A 255 17.52 -44.98 18.89
C LYS A 255 17.22 -46.41 19.34
N GLU A 256 16.97 -47.28 18.37
CA GLU A 256 17.22 -48.70 18.59
C GLU A 256 18.73 -48.88 18.72
N GLU A 257 19.06 -49.72 19.68
CA GLU A 257 20.36 -49.92 20.34
C GLU A 257 21.49 -50.37 19.41
#